data_AF-A0A8T3ZD64-F1
#
_entry.id   AF-A0A8T3ZD64-F1
#
_cell.length_a   1.000
_cell.length_b   1.000
_cell.length_c   1.000
_cell.angle_alpha   90.00
_cell.angle_beta   90.00
_cell.angle_gamma   90.00
#
_symmetry.space_group_name_H-M   'P 1'
#
loop_
_entity.id
_entity.type
_entity.pdbx_description
1 polymer ?
#
loop_
_entity_poly.entity_id
_entity_poly.type
_entity_poly.pdbx_seq_one_letter_code
_entity_poly.pdbx_strand_id
1 'polypeptide(L)' 'MTDTFKTMDSKKYMWDGVTYENVALTEETKAKYEKEGFETALVQENGKYLLYTRRVPTTVTVEGAPPP' A
#
# COMPACT_ATOMS: atom_id res chain seq x y z
N MET A 1 -9.58 -18.48 0.17
CA MET A 1 -8.81 -17.91 -0.95
C MET A 1 -8.52 -16.48 -0.54
N THR A 2 -7.25 -16.11 -0.37
CA THR A 2 -6.91 -14.71 -0.06
C THR A 2 -6.98 -13.92 -1.37
N ASP A 3 -7.79 -12.86 -1.40
CA ASP A 3 -7.87 -12.00 -2.57
C ASP A 3 -6.51 -11.34 -2.83
N THR A 4 -6.00 -11.48 -4.06
CA THR A 4 -4.71 -10.93 -4.50
C THR A 4 -4.69 -9.40 -4.43
N PHE A 5 -5.86 -8.76 -4.38
CA PHE A 5 -6.01 -7.33 -4.23
C PHE A 5 -7.21 -7.00 -3.35
N LYS A 6 -7.17 -5.83 -2.72
CA LYS A 6 -8.29 -5.28 -1.95
C LYS A 6 -8.57 -3.87 -2.43
N THR A 7 -9.84 -3.54 -2.59
CA THR A 7 -10.26 -2.18 -2.91
C THR A 7 -10.65 -1.48 -1.60
N MET A 8 -9.97 -0.39 -1.29
CA MET A 8 -10.20 0.44 -0.10
C MET A 8 -10.26 1.89 -0.55
N ASP A 9 -11.24 2.67 -0.09
CA ASP A 9 -11.43 4.07 -0.53
C ASP A 9 -11.43 4.24 -2.07
N SER A 10 -12.10 3.32 -2.77
CA SER A 10 -12.12 3.28 -4.25
C SER A 10 -10.73 3.16 -4.91
N LYS A 11 -9.67 2.88 -4.14
CA LYS A 11 -8.31 2.61 -4.59
C LYS A 11 -8.03 1.11 -4.50
N LYS A 12 -7.36 0.57 -5.52
CA LYS A 12 -6.93 -0.84 -5.55
C LYS A 12 -5.54 -0.96 -4.92
N TYR A 13 -5.43 -1.83 -3.92
CA TYR A 13 -4.17 -2.22 -3.30
C TYR A 13 -3.88 -3.69 -3.62
N MET A 14 -2.61 -4.01 -3.91
CA MET A 14 -2.17 -5.38 -4.16
C MET A 14 -1.58 -5.99 -2.90
N TRP A 15 -1.91 -7.25 -2.64
CA TRP A 15 -1.30 -7.97 -1.54
C TRP A 15 0.17 -8.22 -1.86
N ASP A 16 1.03 -8.04 -0.85
CA ASP A 16 2.46 -8.34 -0.96
C ASP A 16 2.76 -9.84 -1.08
N GLY A 17 1.76 -10.70 -0.91
CA GLY A 17 1.90 -12.16 -0.93
C GLY A 17 2.40 -12.76 0.39
N VAL A 18 2.70 -11.91 1.38
CA VAL A 18 3.16 -12.32 2.71
C VAL A 18 2.04 -12.19 3.74
N THR A 19 1.81 -13.25 4.51
CA THR A 19 0.98 -13.22 5.71
C THR A 19 1.87 -13.10 6.95
N TYR A 20 1.60 -12.11 7.78
CA TYR A 20 2.32 -11.88 9.01
C TYR A 20 1.50 -12.35 10.20
N GLU A 21 2.16 -12.94 11.20
CA GLU A 21 1.51 -13.33 12.46
C GLU A 21 1.62 -12.25 13.53
N ASN A 22 2.49 -11.25 13.31
CA ASN A 22 2.79 -10.20 14.27
C ASN A 22 2.71 -8.82 13.61
N VAL A 23 2.09 -7.87 14.32
CA VAL A 23 1.95 -6.49 13.86
C VAL A 23 3.31 -5.79 13.74
N ALA A 24 4.29 -6.10 14.59
CA ALA A 24 5.60 -5.46 14.57
C ALA A 24 6.34 -5.69 13.23
N LEU A 25 6.27 -6.91 12.68
CA LEU A 25 6.83 -7.25 11.37
C LEU A 25 6.12 -6.49 10.24
N THR A 26 4.83 -6.19 10.42
CA THR A 26 4.07 -5.43 9.44
C THR A 26 4.44 -3.96 9.48
N GLU A 27 4.72 -3.38 10.64
CA GLU A 27 5.12 -1.97 10.77
C GLU A 27 6.47 -1.67 10.10
N GLU A 28 7.47 -2.54 10.28
CA GLU A 28 8.77 -2.37 9.60
C GLU A 28 8.62 -2.44 8.07
N THR A 29 7.85 -3.43 7.59
CA THR A 29 7.61 -3.60 6.16
C THR A 29 6.77 -2.45 5.59
N LYS A 30 5.77 -1.99 6.34
CA LYS A 30 4.94 -0.84 6.02
C LYS A 30 5.80 0.42 5.81
N ALA A 31 6.67 0.71 6.78
CA ALA A 31 7.57 1.86 6.72
C ALA A 31 8.54 1.79 5.54
N LYS A 32 8.99 0.58 5.16
CA LYS A 32 9.82 0.39 3.96
C LYS A 32 9.06 0.75 2.69
N TYR A 33 7.85 0.21 2.51
CA TYR A 33 7.02 0.51 1.35
C TYR A 33 6.64 1.99 1.26
N GLU A 34 6.31 2.62 2.39
CA GLU A 34 6.03 4.06 2.45
C GLU A 34 7.23 4.90 2.01
N LYS A 35 8.46 4.51 2.39
CA LYS A 35 9.70 5.17 1.90
C LYS A 35 9.96 4.96 0.41
N GLU A 36 9.52 3.84 -0.14
CA GLU A 36 9.62 3.54 -1.58
C GLU A 36 8.51 4.22 -2.41
N GLY A 37 7.63 5.01 -1.78
CA GLY A 37 6.55 5.73 -2.46
C GLY A 37 5.28 4.90 -2.65
N PHE A 38 5.07 3.88 -1.80
CA PHE A 38 3.84 3.10 -1.77
C PHE A 38 2.94 3.52 -0.61
N GLU A 39 1.64 3.66 -0.89
CA GLU A 39 0.60 3.63 0.14
C GLU A 39 0.44 2.19 0.63
N THR A 40 0.32 2.02 1.94
CA THR A 40 0.22 0.70 2.58
C THR A 40 -1.06 0.61 3.39
N ALA A 41 -1.69 -0.57 3.38
CA ALA A 41 -2.90 -0.87 4.10
C ALA A 41 -2.78 -2.23 4.80
N LEU A 42 -2.93 -2.22 6.11
CA LEU A 42 -2.89 -3.43 6.93
C LEU A 42 -4.31 -3.96 7.10
N VAL A 43 -4.51 -5.23 6.77
CA VAL A 43 -5.80 -5.92 6.93
C VAL A 43 -5.59 -7.14 7.81
N GLN A 44 -6.43 -7.31 8.82
CA GLN A 44 -6.42 -8.51 9.65
C GLN A 44 -7.50 -9.48 9.16
N GLU A 45 -7.11 -10.70 8.76
CA GLU A 45 -8.05 -11.77 8.39
C GLU A 45 -7.61 -13.09 9.03
N ASN A 46 -8.57 -13.82 9.61
CA ASN A 46 -8.30 -15.11 10.27
C ASN A 46 -7.20 -15.06 11.36
N GLY A 47 -7.06 -13.91 12.05
CA GLY A 47 -6.02 -13.70 13.06
C GLY A 47 -4.62 -13.48 12.48
N LYS A 48 -4.48 -13.39 11.16
CA LYS A 48 -3.25 -13.03 10.45
C LYS A 48 -3.33 -11.61 9.93
N TYR A 49 -2.18 -10.99 9.74
CA TYR A 49 -2.05 -9.67 9.17
C TYR A 49 -1.58 -9.76 7.72
N LEU A 50 -2.29 -9.08 6.84
CA LEU A 50 -2.04 -9.02 5.40
C LEU A 50 -1.66 -7.59 5.06
N LEU A 51 -0.51 -7.40 4.43
CA LEU A 51 -0.05 -6.09 4.00
C LEU A 51 -0.38 -5.88 2.53
N TYR A 52 -1.22 -4.90 2.26
CA TYR A 52 -1.59 -4.48 0.91
C TYR A 52 -0.87 -3.19 0.57
N THR A 53 -0.28 -3.12 -0.63
CA THR A 53 0.51 -1.97 -1.09
C THR A 53 -0.07 -1.41 -2.38
N ARG A 54 0.12 -0.11 -2.58
CA ARG A 54 -0.29 0.61 -3.79
C ARG A 54 0.78 1.61 -4.13
N ARG A 55 1.33 1.55 -5.34
CA ARG A 55 2.29 2.57 -5.80
C ARG A 55 1.58 3.91 -5.92
N VAL A 56 2.07 4.93 -5.22
CA VAL A 56 1.60 6.30 -5.40
C VAL A 56 2.57 6.99 -6.32
N PRO A 57 2.16 7.42 -7.52
CA PRO A 57 3.00 8.28 -8.32
C PRO A 57 3.24 9.57 -7.51
N THR A 58 4.50 9.85 -7.21
CA THR A 58 4.98 11.14 -6.67
C THR A 58 4.88 12.20 -7.77
N THR A 59 3.68 12.46 -8.29
CA THR A 59 3.41 13.65 -9.09
C THR A 59 3.39 14.84 -8.15
N VAL A 60 4.57 15.45 -7.97
CA VAL A 60 4.68 16.80 -7.43
C VAL A 60 4.87 17.75 -8.63
N THR A 61 3.86 18.60 -8.81
CA THR A 61 3.85 19.85 -9.60
C THR A 61 3.88 19.74 -11.13
N VAL A 62 2.69 19.66 -11.76
CA VAL A 62 2.49 20.36 -13.03
C VAL A 62 2.14 21.81 -12.65
N GLU A 63 3.17 22.65 -12.54
CA GLU A 63 2.95 24.10 -12.49
C GLU A 63 2.43 24.51 -13.87
N GLY A 64 1.19 25.00 -13.88
CA GLY A 64 0.56 25.52 -15.07
C GLY A 64 1.26 26.79 -15.53
N ALA A 65 1.73 26.78 -16.76
CA ALA A 65 1.69 27.95 -17.63
C ALA A 65 1.64 27.46 -19.08
N PRO A 66 0.55 27.70 -19.83
CA PRO A 66 0.58 27.52 -21.28
C PRO A 66 1.59 28.52 -21.88
N PRO A 67 2.43 28.11 -22.85
CA PRO A 67 3.32 29.04 -23.56
C PRO A 67 2.48 30.06 -24.38
N PRO A 68 3.00 31.28 -24.57
CA PRO A 68 2.28 32.41 -25.18
C PRO A 68 1.97 32.23 -26.66
#